data_AF-A0A842T4R2-F1
#
_entry.id   AF-A0A842T4R2-F1
#
_cell.length_a   1.000
_cell.length_b   1.000
_cell.length_c   1.000
_cell.angle_alpha   90.00
_cell.angle_beta   90.00
_cell.angle_gamma   90.00
#
_symmetry.space_group_name_H-M   'P 1'
#
loop_
_entity.id
_entity.type
_entity.pdbx_description
1 polymer ?
#
loop_
_entity_poly.entity_id
_entity_poly.type
_entity_poly.pdbx_seq_one_letter_code
_entity_poly.pdbx_strand_id
1 'polypeptide(L)'
;MNGSVDVSKIYDLSPFLDFLFDWVDQYRLPDRKWCFSVKTEDLKPSLYGLCDMVFNLRIPNMLEEYLSKSSGENLAQWISNIQSYQSSKSGWFKEGLINYGMHFKEHSTAFSVAALKLLGAKPLYDFKISKKLNSKQKVFKWLRRGPEWGLLYWPGSHRGGGVAAIYATLGEEYYPHEKFFEWYFEWLDNKADPEVGFWRLGWIHKLKKNRLTKQELGGAVHYYWIYEFMDHPIPYPERVIDSTLALQNEWGTWDTHYSYCIDLDAIFCLTRCMNQANGYRKEDIIETIVKYLEYVVDNMNNKQYFYENYADAHRLTGFMCAIAEIKKYFPELLNMEKSWTQTLDITPWI
;
A
#
# COMPACT_ATOMS: atom_id res chain seq x y z
N MET A 1 -11.32 -20.14 -27.86
CA MET A 1 -10.32 -21.21 -27.69
C MET A 1 -9.84 -21.06 -26.27
N ASN A 2 -10.22 -21.97 -25.37
CA ASN A 2 -9.77 -21.94 -23.98
C ASN A 2 -8.35 -22.52 -23.95
N GLY A 3 -7.35 -21.65 -24.10
CA GLY A 3 -5.98 -22.00 -23.74
C GLY A 3 -5.93 -22.07 -22.22
N SER A 4 -5.75 -23.26 -21.66
CA SER A 4 -5.37 -23.38 -20.27
C SER A 4 -4.00 -22.74 -20.13
N VAL A 5 -3.88 -21.70 -19.30
CA VAL A 5 -2.59 -21.13 -18.91
C VAL A 5 -1.73 -22.28 -18.36
N ASP A 6 -0.55 -22.48 -18.92
CA ASP A 6 0.38 -23.49 -18.44
C ASP A 6 0.99 -23.02 -17.12
N VAL A 7 0.38 -23.45 -16.02
CA VAL A 7 0.78 -23.11 -14.65
C VAL A 7 1.94 -24.00 -14.15
N SER A 8 2.73 -24.59 -15.05
CA SER A 8 3.76 -25.57 -14.67
C SER A 8 4.95 -24.98 -13.90
N LYS A 9 5.22 -23.67 -14.02
CA LYS A 9 6.28 -23.00 -13.28
C LYS A 9 5.77 -22.49 -11.93
N ILE A 10 6.37 -23.00 -10.86
CA ILE A 10 6.18 -22.51 -9.49
C ILE A 10 7.35 -21.58 -9.16
N TYR A 11 7.04 -20.38 -8.68
CA TYR A 11 8.02 -19.34 -8.37
C TYR A 11 8.47 -19.40 -6.91
N ASP A 12 9.77 -19.21 -6.64
CA ASP A 12 10.36 -19.32 -5.31
C ASP A 12 11.16 -18.06 -4.97
N LEU A 13 10.90 -17.50 -3.79
CA LEU A 13 11.56 -16.29 -3.25
C LEU A 13 12.45 -16.59 -2.03
N SER A 14 12.72 -17.87 -1.75
CA SER A 14 13.62 -18.27 -0.65
C SER A 14 15.02 -17.62 -0.77
N PRO A 15 15.66 -17.57 -1.96
CA PRO A 15 16.96 -16.89 -2.09
C PRO A 15 16.92 -15.41 -1.71
N PHE A 16 15.84 -14.70 -2.06
CA PHE A 16 15.63 -13.31 -1.66
C PHE A 16 15.57 -13.15 -0.12
N LEU A 17 14.89 -14.07 0.57
CA LEU A 17 14.75 -14.01 2.02
C LEU A 17 16.08 -14.22 2.76
N ASP A 18 17.02 -14.96 2.17
CA ASP A 18 18.34 -15.23 2.76
C ASP A 18 19.17 -13.96 2.99
N PHE A 19 18.93 -12.90 2.21
CA PHE A 19 19.64 -11.62 2.34
C PHE A 19 18.75 -10.45 2.78
N LEU A 20 17.50 -10.71 3.21
CA LEU A 20 16.60 -9.64 3.68
C LEU A 20 17.13 -8.96 4.95
N PHE A 21 17.66 -9.73 5.91
CA PHE A 21 18.19 -9.16 7.16
C PHE A 21 19.43 -8.30 6.91
N ASP A 22 20.36 -8.79 6.09
CA ASP A 22 21.52 -8.01 5.64
C ASP A 22 21.06 -6.70 4.98
N TRP A 23 20.00 -6.75 4.17
CA TRP A 23 19.47 -5.56 3.53
C TRP A 23 18.85 -4.57 4.51
N VAL A 24 18.07 -5.03 5.49
CA VAL A 24 17.48 -4.19 6.57
C VAL A 24 18.58 -3.48 7.36
N ASP A 25 19.66 -4.19 7.68
CA ASP A 25 20.76 -3.63 8.46
C ASP A 25 21.53 -2.50 7.75
N GLN A 26 21.44 -2.39 6.40
CA GLN A 26 22.02 -1.26 5.67
C GLN A 26 21.36 0.08 6.00
N TYR A 27 20.12 0.07 6.50
CA TYR A 27 19.37 1.28 6.87
C TYR A 27 19.50 1.62 8.35
N ARG A 28 20.10 0.73 9.14
CA ARG A 28 20.23 0.88 10.59
C ARG A 28 21.24 1.99 10.91
N LEU A 29 20.84 2.93 11.76
CA LEU A 29 21.73 4.02 12.15
C LEU A 29 22.74 3.59 13.23
N PRO A 30 24.05 3.84 13.06
CA PRO A 30 25.08 3.36 14.00
C PRO A 30 24.97 4.03 15.38
N ASP A 31 24.68 5.34 15.41
CA ASP A 31 24.67 6.13 16.65
C ASP A 31 23.29 6.21 17.31
N ARG A 32 22.26 5.66 16.66
CA ARG A 32 20.87 5.68 17.16
C ARG A 32 20.29 4.28 17.07
N LYS A 33 20.44 3.55 18.18
CA LYS A 33 19.92 2.20 18.31
C LYS A 33 18.44 2.16 17.91
N TRP A 34 18.09 1.18 17.07
CA TRP A 34 16.71 0.85 16.68
C TRP A 34 16.03 1.97 15.89
N CYS A 35 16.82 2.77 15.17
CA CYS A 35 16.36 3.76 14.22
C CYS A 35 16.88 3.42 12.84
N PHE A 36 16.04 3.65 11.84
CA PHE A 36 16.36 3.37 10.45
C PHE A 36 16.24 4.65 9.62
N SER A 37 17.08 4.76 8.61
CA SER A 37 16.90 5.72 7.51
C SER A 37 16.00 5.11 6.43
N VAL A 38 15.55 5.93 5.47
CA VAL A 38 14.86 5.45 4.26
C VAL A 38 15.86 5.05 3.17
N LYS A 39 17.05 5.64 3.19
CA LYS A 39 18.12 5.42 2.21
C LYS A 39 19.39 4.97 2.90
N THR A 40 20.13 4.07 2.28
CA THR A 40 21.35 3.46 2.86
C THR A 40 22.45 4.48 3.18
N GLU A 41 22.50 5.61 2.48
CA GLU A 41 23.48 6.68 2.70
C GLU A 41 23.03 7.76 3.72
N ASP A 42 21.75 7.74 4.12
CA ASP A 42 21.19 8.75 5.01
C ASP A 42 21.54 8.45 6.48
N LEU A 43 22.10 9.44 7.18
CA LEU A 43 22.46 9.33 8.60
C LEU A 43 21.37 9.86 9.56
N LYS A 44 20.15 10.08 9.06
CA LYS A 44 19.05 10.67 9.83
C LYS A 44 17.94 9.66 10.06
N PRO A 45 17.39 9.58 11.28
CA PRO A 45 16.28 8.68 11.56
C PRO A 45 15.05 9.15 10.82
N SER A 46 14.34 8.19 10.25
CA SER A 46 13.15 8.44 9.47
C SER A 46 11.96 7.65 10.00
N LEU A 47 10.79 8.30 9.98
CA LEU A 47 9.53 7.63 10.30
C LEU A 47 9.19 6.59 9.23
N TYR A 48 9.36 6.93 7.95
CA TYR A 48 9.24 5.96 6.86
C TYR A 48 10.22 4.81 7.04
N GLY A 49 11.50 5.09 7.26
CA GLY A 49 12.50 4.04 7.47
C GLY A 49 12.09 3.06 8.57
N LEU A 50 11.60 3.55 9.71
CA LEU A 50 11.06 2.72 10.79
C LEU A 50 9.85 1.90 10.35
N CYS A 51 8.85 2.54 9.74
CA CYS A 51 7.62 1.87 9.32
C CYS A 51 7.88 0.85 8.18
N ASP A 52 8.73 1.16 7.21
CA ASP A 52 9.13 0.25 6.14
C ASP A 52 9.75 -1.03 6.69
N MET A 53 10.63 -0.93 7.69
CA MET A 53 11.17 -2.15 8.33
C MET A 53 10.10 -2.97 9.06
N VAL A 54 9.08 -2.32 9.63
CA VAL A 54 7.94 -3.05 10.20
C VAL A 54 7.24 -3.86 9.12
N PHE A 55 6.88 -3.24 7.99
CA PHE A 55 6.20 -3.94 6.91
C PHE A 55 7.08 -5.03 6.29
N ASN A 56 8.30 -4.69 5.91
CA ASN A 56 9.24 -5.60 5.25
C ASN A 56 9.60 -6.82 6.10
N LEU A 57 9.51 -6.73 7.43
CA LEU A 57 9.71 -7.87 8.34
C LEU A 57 8.40 -8.57 8.76
N ARG A 58 7.27 -7.86 8.81
CA ARG A 58 5.97 -8.44 9.16
C ARG A 58 5.34 -9.23 8.03
N ILE A 59 5.44 -8.76 6.79
CA ILE A 59 4.88 -9.43 5.63
C ILE A 59 5.44 -10.86 5.49
N PRO A 60 6.76 -11.11 5.53
CA PRO A 60 7.29 -12.47 5.45
C PRO A 60 7.27 -13.22 6.79
N ASN A 61 6.67 -12.66 7.85
CA ASN A 61 6.67 -13.21 9.22
C ASN A 61 8.09 -13.46 9.77
N MET A 62 8.96 -12.46 9.65
CA MET A 62 10.37 -12.53 10.08
C MET A 62 10.76 -11.52 11.16
N LEU A 63 9.83 -10.67 11.63
CA LEU A 63 10.12 -9.66 12.66
C LEU A 63 10.64 -10.28 13.96
N GLU A 64 9.97 -11.31 14.47
CA GLU A 64 10.35 -11.99 15.72
C GLU A 64 11.73 -12.63 15.60
N GLU A 65 12.00 -13.27 14.45
CA GLU A 65 13.31 -13.86 14.16
C GLU A 65 14.39 -12.78 14.12
N TYR A 66 14.14 -11.66 13.43
CA TYR A 66 15.07 -10.53 13.33
C TYR A 66 15.39 -9.94 14.72
N LEU A 67 14.37 -9.72 15.55
CA LEU A 67 14.53 -9.21 16.91
C LEU A 67 15.31 -10.19 17.80
N SER A 68 15.10 -11.50 17.65
CA SER A 68 15.82 -12.52 18.44
C SER A 68 17.33 -12.54 18.16
N LYS A 69 17.75 -12.15 16.95
CA LYS A 69 19.16 -12.04 16.55
C LYS A 69 19.77 -10.68 16.95
N SER A 70 18.95 -9.69 17.25
CA SER A 70 19.36 -8.32 17.53
C SER A 70 19.44 -8.04 19.04
N SER A 71 20.62 -8.29 19.63
CA SER A 71 20.81 -8.17 21.09
C SER A 71 20.46 -6.78 21.63
N GLY A 72 19.48 -6.74 22.54
CA GLY A 72 19.01 -5.52 23.20
C GLY A 72 17.94 -4.75 22.44
N GLU A 73 17.52 -5.23 21.26
CA GLU A 73 16.39 -4.70 20.49
C GLU A 73 15.09 -5.33 20.97
N ASN A 74 14.04 -4.52 21.10
CA ASN A 74 12.71 -5.05 21.35
C ASN A 74 11.62 -4.22 20.69
N LEU A 75 10.44 -4.85 20.61
CA LEU A 75 9.25 -4.29 20.00
C LEU A 75 8.83 -2.95 20.61
N ALA A 76 8.96 -2.78 21.93
CA ALA A 76 8.55 -1.56 22.62
C ALA A 76 9.38 -0.34 22.20
N GLN A 77 10.66 -0.53 21.87
CA GLN A 77 11.52 0.54 21.35
C GLN A 77 11.07 1.01 19.97
N TRP A 78 10.72 0.09 19.07
CA TRP A 78 10.20 0.42 17.74
C TRP A 78 8.89 1.19 17.84
N ILE A 79 7.97 0.72 18.68
CA ILE A 79 6.70 1.38 18.97
C ILE A 79 6.95 2.82 19.48
N SER A 80 7.82 2.97 20.49
CA SER A 80 8.14 4.28 21.06
C SER A 80 8.79 5.22 20.05
N ASN A 81 9.67 4.70 19.19
CA ASN A 81 10.34 5.49 18.15
C ASN A 81 9.31 6.00 17.12
N ILE A 82 8.42 5.15 16.61
CA ILE A 82 7.34 5.56 15.70
C ILE A 82 6.44 6.60 16.37
N GLN A 83 5.97 6.33 17.60
CA GLN A 83 5.10 7.23 18.36
C GLN A 83 5.72 8.61 18.63
N SER A 84 7.06 8.69 18.73
CA SER A 84 7.77 9.96 18.98
C SER A 84 7.60 10.99 17.84
N TYR A 85 7.27 10.54 16.62
CA TYR A 85 6.98 11.43 15.49
C TYR A 85 5.57 12.03 15.54
N GLN A 86 4.71 11.56 16.45
CA GLN A 86 3.35 12.05 16.56
C GLN A 86 3.28 13.40 17.28
N SER A 87 2.65 14.38 16.63
CA SER A 87 2.48 15.72 17.19
C SER A 87 1.27 15.79 18.11
N SER A 88 1.49 16.01 19.42
CA SER A 88 0.44 16.22 20.43
C SER A 88 -0.56 17.34 20.09
N LYS A 89 -0.12 18.37 19.36
CA LYS A 89 -0.97 19.50 18.95
C LYS A 89 -2.02 19.13 17.90
N SER A 90 -1.72 18.16 17.03
CA SER A 90 -2.55 17.88 15.84
C SER A 90 -2.98 16.43 15.66
N GLY A 91 -2.27 15.49 16.30
CA GLY A 91 -2.38 14.05 16.09
C GLY A 91 -1.55 13.54 14.89
N TRP A 92 -1.12 14.40 13.97
CA TRP A 92 -0.35 13.97 12.79
C TRP A 92 1.04 13.46 13.16
N PHE A 93 1.46 12.39 12.49
CA PHE A 93 2.85 11.98 12.45
C PHE A 93 3.57 12.84 11.41
N LYS A 94 4.71 13.42 11.80
CA LYS A 94 5.40 14.42 10.98
C LYS A 94 6.72 13.90 10.48
N GLU A 95 6.78 13.70 9.18
CA GLU A 95 8.03 13.66 8.41
C GLU A 95 7.90 14.60 7.19
N GLY A 96 9.02 15.20 6.75
CA GLY A 96 9.00 16.39 5.89
C GLY A 96 8.44 16.16 4.48
N LEU A 97 7.49 17.02 4.07
CA LEU A 97 6.77 17.01 2.77
C LEU A 97 7.70 17.11 1.53
N ILE A 98 8.88 17.70 1.70
CA ILE A 98 9.88 17.93 0.64
C ILE A 98 10.94 16.81 0.62
N ASN A 99 11.10 16.08 1.73
CA ASN A 99 12.21 15.14 1.86
C ASN A 99 11.93 13.81 1.14
N TYR A 100 10.66 13.46 0.88
CA TYR A 100 10.28 12.17 0.31
C TYR A 100 9.06 12.30 -0.62
N GLY A 101 9.25 12.77 -1.86
CA GLY A 101 8.34 12.44 -2.98
C GLY A 101 6.90 12.99 -2.98
N MET A 102 6.59 14.11 -2.32
CA MET A 102 5.22 14.66 -2.19
C MET A 102 4.25 13.82 -1.32
N HIS A 103 4.75 13.01 -0.38
CA HIS A 103 3.88 12.39 0.62
C HIS A 103 3.28 13.46 1.56
N PHE A 104 1.95 13.56 1.56
CA PHE A 104 1.23 14.40 2.51
C PHE A 104 1.25 13.77 3.90
N LYS A 105 1.14 14.60 4.95
CA LYS A 105 1.08 14.13 6.35
C LYS A 105 0.02 13.06 6.59
N GLU A 106 -1.07 13.06 5.80
CA GLU A 106 -2.12 12.06 5.85
C GLU A 106 -1.59 10.66 5.50
N HIS A 107 -0.73 10.54 4.48
CA HIS A 107 -0.06 9.29 4.15
C HIS A 107 0.87 8.87 5.28
N SER A 108 1.81 9.71 5.71
CA SER A 108 2.77 9.34 6.76
C SER A 108 2.08 8.93 8.05
N THR A 109 0.95 9.58 8.36
CA THR A 109 0.13 9.21 9.52
C THR A 109 -0.57 7.88 9.33
N ALA A 110 -1.22 7.63 8.19
CA ALA A 110 -1.88 6.36 7.92
C ALA A 110 -0.87 5.20 7.95
N PHE A 111 0.30 5.39 7.34
CA PHE A 111 1.40 4.43 7.35
C PHE A 111 1.90 4.12 8.77
N SER A 112 2.05 5.15 9.60
CA SER A 112 2.45 4.99 11.01
C SER A 112 1.39 4.27 11.84
N VAL A 113 0.12 4.60 11.64
CA VAL A 113 -1.01 3.97 12.33
C VAL A 113 -1.09 2.48 11.95
N ALA A 114 -0.90 2.17 10.66
CA ALA A 114 -0.84 0.82 10.14
C ALA A 114 0.34 0.04 10.73
N ALA A 115 1.55 0.61 10.72
CA ALA A 115 2.72 0.00 11.33
C ALA A 115 2.51 -0.25 12.83
N LEU A 116 1.99 0.72 13.59
CA LEU A 116 1.67 0.54 15.00
C LEU A 116 0.66 -0.60 15.22
N LYS A 117 -0.39 -0.70 14.38
CA LYS A 117 -1.35 -1.80 14.44
C LYS A 117 -0.67 -3.15 14.24
N LEU A 118 0.24 -3.28 13.27
CA LEU A 118 1.02 -4.49 13.03
C LEU A 118 1.97 -4.83 14.20
N LEU A 119 2.37 -3.85 15.00
CA LEU A 119 3.15 -4.04 16.23
C LEU A 119 2.28 -4.24 17.48
N GLY A 120 0.95 -4.27 17.35
CA GLY A 120 0.03 -4.39 18.49
C GLY A 120 -0.07 -3.12 19.35
N ALA A 121 0.23 -1.96 18.78
CA ALA A 121 0.22 -0.65 19.44
C ALA A 121 -0.80 0.31 18.81
N LYS A 122 -0.99 1.47 19.47
CA LYS A 122 -1.86 2.57 19.01
C LYS A 122 -1.07 3.90 19.00
N PRO A 123 -1.52 4.91 18.24
CA PRO A 123 -1.02 6.28 18.40
C PRO A 123 -1.24 6.81 19.83
N LEU A 124 -0.43 7.79 20.24
CA LEU A 124 -0.50 8.43 21.56
C LEU A 124 -1.57 9.52 21.66
N TYR A 125 -1.88 10.21 20.56
CA TYR A 125 -2.72 11.41 20.55
C TYR A 125 -3.85 11.32 19.53
N ASP A 126 -5.00 11.93 19.85
CA ASP A 126 -6.14 12.01 18.93
C ASP A 126 -5.90 12.93 17.73
N PHE A 127 -6.53 12.58 16.60
CA PHE A 127 -6.46 13.33 15.35
C PHE A 127 -7.45 14.50 15.31
N LYS A 128 -6.94 15.73 15.32
CA LYS A 128 -7.80 16.95 15.32
C LYS A 128 -8.58 17.18 14.02
N ILE A 129 -8.28 16.41 12.95
CA ILE A 129 -9.05 16.44 11.70
C ILE A 129 -10.50 15.98 11.89
N SER A 130 -10.79 15.17 12.91
CA SER A 130 -12.15 14.69 13.21
C SER A 130 -13.17 15.83 13.29
N LYS A 131 -12.79 16.98 13.86
CA LYS A 131 -13.63 18.20 13.93
C LYS A 131 -14.09 18.73 12.57
N LYS A 132 -13.33 18.43 11.51
CA LYS A 132 -13.61 18.81 10.12
C LYS A 132 -14.41 17.76 9.36
N LEU A 133 -14.69 16.60 9.95
CA LEU A 133 -15.33 15.44 9.30
C LEU A 133 -16.56 14.94 10.06
N ASN A 134 -17.03 15.71 11.04
CA ASN A 134 -18.11 15.30 11.96
C ASN A 134 -19.54 15.53 11.44
N SER A 135 -19.74 15.67 10.12
CA SER A 135 -21.07 15.79 9.50
C SER A 135 -20.99 15.49 8.01
N LYS A 136 -22.08 14.97 7.43
CA LYS A 136 -22.20 14.64 5.99
C LYS A 136 -21.72 15.78 5.08
N GLN A 137 -22.23 16.99 5.30
CA GLN A 137 -21.87 18.16 4.49
C GLN A 137 -20.36 18.44 4.53
N LYS A 138 -19.72 18.28 5.69
CA LYS A 138 -18.29 18.51 5.84
C LYS A 138 -17.46 17.40 5.18
N VAL A 139 -17.87 16.13 5.31
CA VAL A 139 -17.22 14.99 4.63
C VAL A 139 -17.28 15.19 3.11
N PHE A 140 -18.46 15.46 2.55
CA PHE A 140 -18.64 15.69 1.11
C PHE A 140 -17.82 16.88 0.61
N LYS A 141 -17.84 17.98 1.36
CA LYS A 141 -17.04 19.18 1.04
C LYS A 141 -15.54 18.87 1.05
N TRP A 142 -15.10 18.05 2.00
CA TRP A 142 -13.71 17.65 2.13
C TRP A 142 -13.30 16.70 1.00
N LEU A 143 -14.04 15.64 0.70
CA LEU A 143 -13.74 14.74 -0.44
C LEU A 143 -13.69 15.49 -1.77
N ARG A 144 -14.56 16.48 -1.96
CA ARG A 144 -14.57 17.32 -3.17
C ARG A 144 -13.34 18.24 -3.30
N ARG A 145 -12.73 18.69 -2.20
CA ARG A 145 -11.74 19.80 -2.21
C ARG A 145 -10.38 19.45 -1.59
N GLY A 146 -10.31 18.39 -0.80
CA GLY A 146 -9.15 17.97 -0.04
C GLY A 146 -8.17 17.19 -0.92
N PRO A 147 -8.58 16.04 -1.48
CA PRO A 147 -7.79 15.31 -2.46
C PRO A 147 -7.62 16.09 -3.76
N GLU A 148 -6.47 15.90 -4.42
CA GLU A 148 -6.27 16.28 -5.82
C GLU A 148 -6.78 15.11 -6.68
N TRP A 149 -7.63 15.38 -7.66
CA TRP A 149 -8.31 14.35 -8.47
C TRP A 149 -7.90 14.39 -9.95
N GLY A 150 -6.87 15.17 -10.28
CA GLY A 150 -6.46 15.49 -11.64
C GLY A 150 -5.08 14.94 -11.96
N LEU A 151 -4.14 15.83 -12.28
CA LEU A 151 -2.81 15.43 -12.76
C LEU A 151 -2.00 14.68 -11.69
N LEU A 152 -2.23 15.01 -10.41
CA LEU A 152 -1.53 14.47 -9.26
C LEU A 152 -2.48 13.58 -8.46
N TYR A 153 -3.35 12.82 -9.14
CA TYR A 153 -4.38 12.04 -8.47
C TYR A 153 -3.78 10.99 -7.52
N TRP A 154 -2.72 10.28 -7.93
CA TRP A 154 -2.07 9.30 -7.06
C TRP A 154 -1.50 9.89 -5.76
N PRO A 155 -0.62 10.91 -5.77
CA PRO A 155 -0.20 11.54 -4.52
C PRO A 155 -1.35 12.31 -3.84
N GLY A 156 -2.34 12.78 -4.59
CA GLY A 156 -3.51 13.51 -4.07
C GLY A 156 -4.46 12.63 -3.26
N SER A 157 -4.60 11.35 -3.64
CA SER A 157 -5.47 10.39 -2.97
C SER A 157 -4.97 10.02 -1.57
N HIS A 158 -3.69 10.24 -1.25
CA HIS A 158 -3.14 10.18 0.11
C HIS A 158 -3.96 10.95 1.14
N ARG A 159 -4.59 12.07 0.74
CA ARG A 159 -5.45 12.83 1.65
C ARG A 159 -6.76 12.10 1.90
N GLY A 160 -7.42 11.67 0.82
CA GLY A 160 -8.72 10.99 0.86
C GLY A 160 -8.63 9.63 1.54
N GLY A 161 -7.87 8.73 0.92
CA GLY A 161 -7.62 7.38 1.40
C GLY A 161 -6.90 7.36 2.75
N GLY A 162 -5.86 8.17 2.94
CA GLY A 162 -5.06 8.12 4.18
C GLY A 162 -5.87 8.50 5.43
N VAL A 163 -6.75 9.50 5.34
CA VAL A 163 -7.61 9.84 6.49
C VAL A 163 -8.64 8.76 6.77
N ALA A 164 -9.22 8.16 5.74
CA ALA A 164 -10.13 7.04 5.90
C ALA A 164 -9.42 5.83 6.51
N ALA A 165 -8.22 5.49 6.04
CA ALA A 165 -7.39 4.41 6.57
C ALA A 165 -7.08 4.58 8.05
N ILE A 166 -6.68 5.78 8.48
CA ILE A 166 -6.42 6.07 9.90
C ILE A 166 -7.62 5.67 10.76
N TYR A 167 -8.83 6.07 10.36
CA TYR A 167 -10.02 5.76 11.14
C TYR A 167 -10.43 4.29 11.02
N ALA A 168 -10.34 3.69 9.83
CA ALA A 168 -10.61 2.27 9.62
C ALA A 168 -9.72 1.37 10.50
N THR A 169 -8.41 1.65 10.54
CA THR A 169 -7.45 0.87 11.35
C THR A 169 -7.68 1.00 12.85
N LEU A 170 -8.10 2.20 13.30
CA LEU A 170 -8.30 2.49 14.72
C LEU A 170 -9.59 1.91 15.29
N GLY A 171 -10.64 1.81 14.47
CA GLY A 171 -11.95 1.30 14.88
C GLY A 171 -13.00 2.39 15.12
N GLU A 172 -14.25 1.94 15.24
CA GLU A 172 -15.46 2.79 15.33
C GLU A 172 -15.39 3.81 16.45
N GLU A 173 -14.72 3.49 17.57
CA GLU A 173 -14.62 4.39 18.72
C GLU A 173 -13.83 5.67 18.42
N TYR A 174 -13.05 5.70 17.33
CA TYR A 174 -12.26 6.85 16.89
C TYR A 174 -12.89 7.62 15.73
N TYR A 175 -14.05 7.18 15.21
CA TYR A 175 -14.63 7.81 14.03
C TYR A 175 -14.99 9.27 14.31
N PRO A 176 -14.80 10.19 13.34
CA PRO A 176 -15.21 11.59 13.48
C PRO A 176 -16.69 11.77 13.80
N HIS A 177 -17.50 10.80 13.40
CA HIS A 177 -18.93 10.66 13.60
C HIS A 177 -19.29 9.19 13.29
N GLU A 178 -20.29 8.60 13.97
CA GLU A 178 -20.69 7.19 13.77
C GLU A 178 -20.98 6.85 12.28
N LYS A 179 -21.64 7.78 11.56
CA LYS A 179 -21.95 7.68 10.13
C LYS A 179 -20.84 8.11 9.16
N PHE A 180 -19.59 8.27 9.62
CA PHE A 180 -18.52 8.80 8.79
C PHE A 180 -18.31 7.98 7.50
N PHE A 181 -18.19 6.66 7.60
CA PHE A 181 -17.96 5.79 6.44
C PHE A 181 -19.18 5.68 5.51
N GLU A 182 -20.40 5.72 6.06
CA GLU A 182 -21.64 5.82 5.25
C GLU A 182 -21.56 7.02 4.30
N TRP A 183 -21.21 8.21 4.82
CA TRP A 183 -21.08 9.42 4.00
C TRP A 183 -19.86 9.38 3.07
N TYR A 184 -18.77 8.75 3.50
CA TYR A 184 -17.56 8.62 2.70
C TYR A 184 -17.82 7.80 1.44
N PHE A 185 -18.39 6.60 1.60
CA PHE A 185 -18.72 5.71 0.50
C PHE A 185 -19.86 6.27 -0.37
N GLU A 186 -20.91 6.84 0.23
CA GLU A 186 -21.99 7.47 -0.54
C GLU A 186 -21.44 8.53 -1.51
N TRP A 187 -20.50 9.37 -1.09
CA TRP A 187 -19.94 10.37 -1.98
C TRP A 187 -19.11 9.74 -3.10
N LEU A 188 -18.29 8.74 -2.78
CA LEU A 188 -17.39 8.06 -3.72
C LEU A 188 -18.17 7.24 -4.75
N ASP A 189 -19.15 6.45 -4.32
CA ASP A 189 -19.99 5.63 -5.22
C ASP A 189 -20.74 6.51 -6.22
N ASN A 190 -21.29 7.64 -5.77
CA ASN A 190 -21.96 8.63 -6.63
C ASN A 190 -21.02 9.37 -7.60
N LYS A 191 -19.71 9.12 -7.53
CA LYS A 191 -18.67 9.80 -8.30
C LYS A 191 -17.79 8.84 -9.09
N ALA A 192 -17.92 7.53 -8.86
CA ALA A 192 -17.20 6.50 -9.60
C ALA A 192 -17.62 6.54 -11.07
N ASP A 193 -16.64 6.37 -11.96
CA ASP A 193 -16.87 6.43 -13.39
C ASP A 193 -17.19 5.04 -13.95
N PRO A 194 -18.40 4.79 -14.47
CA PRO A 194 -18.79 3.47 -14.95
C PRO A 194 -18.03 3.02 -16.21
N GLU A 195 -17.29 3.89 -16.90
CA GLU A 195 -16.55 3.48 -18.09
C GLU A 195 -15.20 2.86 -17.75
N VAL A 196 -14.56 3.30 -16.66
CA VAL A 196 -13.19 2.90 -16.29
C VAL A 196 -13.08 2.31 -14.89
N GLY A 197 -14.15 2.34 -14.09
CA GLY A 197 -14.15 1.91 -12.69
C GLY A 197 -13.54 2.92 -11.72
N PHE A 198 -12.56 3.72 -12.16
CA PHE A 198 -11.87 4.75 -11.36
C PHE A 198 -12.64 6.08 -11.24
N TRP A 199 -12.11 7.04 -10.47
CA TRP A 199 -12.68 8.39 -10.33
C TRP A 199 -12.00 9.41 -11.26
N ARG A 200 -12.65 9.74 -12.38
CA ARG A 200 -12.18 10.77 -13.34
C ARG A 200 -12.70 12.17 -13.01
N LEU A 201 -12.44 12.67 -11.80
CA LEU A 201 -13.07 13.91 -11.29
C LEU A 201 -12.28 15.20 -11.57
N GLY A 202 -10.96 15.09 -11.82
CA GLY A 202 -10.11 16.25 -12.07
C GLY A 202 -10.37 16.97 -13.39
N TRP A 203 -9.87 18.21 -13.48
CA TRP A 203 -10.00 19.06 -14.68
C TRP A 203 -9.38 18.42 -15.93
N ILE A 204 -8.28 17.67 -15.77
CA ILE A 204 -7.58 17.01 -16.88
C ILE A 204 -8.46 15.96 -17.56
N HIS A 205 -9.34 15.27 -16.81
CA HIS A 205 -10.28 14.29 -17.36
C HIS A 205 -11.35 14.94 -18.25
N LYS A 206 -11.66 16.22 -18.02
CA LYS A 206 -12.55 16.98 -18.92
C LYS A 206 -11.88 17.29 -20.26
N LEU A 207 -10.57 17.50 -20.26
CA LEU A 207 -9.79 17.79 -21.47
C LEU A 207 -9.37 16.52 -22.22
N LYS A 208 -9.06 15.44 -21.48
CA LYS A 208 -8.66 14.15 -22.00
C LYS A 208 -9.58 13.08 -21.42
N LYS A 209 -10.77 12.94 -21.99
CA LYS A 209 -11.82 12.03 -21.49
C LYS A 209 -11.33 10.59 -21.40
N ASN A 210 -10.55 10.12 -22.39
CA ASN A 210 -10.04 8.75 -22.43
C ASN A 210 -8.70 8.58 -21.70
N ARG A 211 -8.32 9.52 -20.82
CA ARG A 211 -7.10 9.39 -20.04
C ARG A 211 -7.24 8.23 -19.06
N LEU A 212 -6.33 7.27 -19.20
CA LEU A 212 -6.14 6.15 -18.30
C LEU A 212 -4.63 5.90 -18.19
N THR A 213 -4.06 6.19 -17.03
CA THR A 213 -2.64 6.02 -16.71
C THR A 213 -2.49 5.51 -15.28
N LYS A 214 -1.25 5.18 -14.89
CA LYS A 214 -0.90 4.83 -13.49
C LYS A 214 -1.38 5.81 -12.42
N GLN A 215 -1.65 7.07 -12.79
CA GLN A 215 -2.14 8.09 -11.85
C GLN A 215 -3.58 7.81 -11.44
N GLU A 216 -4.40 7.32 -12.36
CA GLU A 216 -5.79 6.96 -12.06
C GLU A 216 -5.88 5.64 -11.30
N LEU A 217 -5.02 4.66 -11.64
CA LEU A 217 -4.89 3.41 -10.89
C LEU A 217 -4.42 3.64 -9.44
N GLY A 218 -3.22 4.20 -9.25
CA GLY A 218 -2.69 4.46 -7.90
C GLY A 218 -3.53 5.48 -7.11
N GLY A 219 -4.21 6.38 -7.82
CA GLY A 219 -5.21 7.29 -7.23
C GLY A 219 -6.40 6.53 -6.62
N ALA A 220 -7.01 5.65 -7.40
CA ALA A 220 -8.23 4.95 -7.02
C ALA A 220 -8.01 3.89 -5.94
N VAL A 221 -6.91 3.16 -6.01
CA VAL A 221 -6.67 2.02 -5.10
C VAL A 221 -6.52 2.40 -3.63
N HIS A 222 -6.01 3.59 -3.32
CA HIS A 222 -5.96 4.13 -1.96
C HIS A 222 -7.36 4.27 -1.34
N TYR A 223 -8.41 4.33 -2.16
CA TYR A 223 -9.80 4.23 -1.72
C TYR A 223 -10.24 2.77 -1.68
N TYR A 224 -9.94 1.96 -2.70
CA TYR A 224 -10.35 0.55 -2.76
C TYR A 224 -9.81 -0.31 -1.61
N TRP A 225 -8.64 0.00 -1.06
CA TRP A 225 -8.17 -0.64 0.17
C TRP A 225 -9.16 -0.47 1.33
N ILE A 226 -9.75 0.73 1.45
CA ILE A 226 -10.78 1.02 2.45
C ILE A 226 -12.07 0.27 2.15
N TYR A 227 -12.47 0.21 0.87
CA TYR A 227 -13.67 -0.51 0.43
C TYR A 227 -13.58 -1.97 0.87
N GLU A 228 -12.52 -2.67 0.48
CA GLU A 228 -12.30 -4.07 0.82
C GLU A 228 -12.20 -4.31 2.33
N PHE A 229 -11.45 -3.49 3.05
CA PHE A 229 -11.29 -3.65 4.50
C PHE A 229 -12.61 -3.43 5.27
N MET A 230 -13.48 -2.55 4.77
CA MET A 230 -14.79 -2.27 5.37
C MET A 230 -15.92 -3.14 4.80
N ASP A 231 -15.59 -4.15 3.98
CA ASP A 231 -16.56 -5.02 3.28
C ASP A 231 -17.60 -4.21 2.46
N HIS A 232 -17.18 -3.09 1.88
CA HIS A 232 -18.00 -2.26 1.00
C HIS A 232 -17.66 -2.59 -0.47
N PRO A 233 -18.65 -2.92 -1.33
CA PRO A 233 -18.39 -3.33 -2.71
C PRO A 233 -17.69 -2.26 -3.55
N ILE A 234 -16.64 -2.65 -4.28
CA ILE A 234 -15.93 -1.75 -5.20
C ILE A 234 -16.88 -1.41 -6.36
N PRO A 235 -17.05 -0.13 -6.72
CA PRO A 235 -17.93 0.24 -7.84
C PRO A 235 -17.35 -0.23 -9.17
N TYR A 236 -18.20 -0.88 -9.97
CA TYR A 236 -17.88 -1.37 -11.32
C TYR A 236 -16.62 -2.26 -11.38
N PRO A 237 -16.57 -3.38 -10.64
CA PRO A 237 -15.36 -4.19 -10.49
C PRO A 237 -14.84 -4.75 -11.83
N GLU A 238 -15.73 -5.10 -12.77
CA GLU A 238 -15.35 -5.51 -14.13
C GLU A 238 -14.55 -4.43 -14.88
N ARG A 239 -14.91 -3.15 -14.68
CA ARG A 239 -14.24 -2.02 -15.34
C ARG A 239 -12.92 -1.65 -14.68
N VAL A 240 -12.82 -1.86 -13.37
CA VAL A 240 -11.53 -1.79 -12.65
C VAL A 240 -10.57 -2.84 -13.22
N ILE A 241 -11.03 -4.08 -13.43
CA ILE A 241 -10.25 -5.16 -14.05
C ILE A 241 -9.81 -4.76 -15.46
N ASP A 242 -10.75 -4.37 -16.33
CA ASP A 242 -10.46 -3.96 -17.71
C ASP A 242 -9.38 -2.87 -17.78
N SER A 243 -9.54 -1.83 -16.96
CA SER A 243 -8.66 -0.66 -16.95
C SER A 243 -7.28 -0.99 -16.37
N THR A 244 -7.22 -1.87 -15.37
CA THR A 244 -5.95 -2.28 -14.75
C THR A 244 -5.15 -3.18 -15.68
N LEU A 245 -5.79 -4.14 -16.35
CA LEU A 245 -5.13 -5.02 -17.34
C LEU A 245 -4.57 -4.22 -18.51
N ALA A 246 -5.26 -3.18 -18.97
CA ALA A 246 -4.80 -2.32 -20.06
C ALA A 246 -3.55 -1.49 -19.74
N LEU A 247 -3.14 -1.40 -18.46
CA LEU A 247 -2.01 -0.59 -18.02
C LEU A 247 -0.71 -1.39 -17.81
N GLN A 248 -0.74 -2.73 -17.92
CA GLN A 248 0.46 -3.53 -17.75
C GLN A 248 1.44 -3.27 -18.92
N ASN A 249 2.72 -3.08 -18.59
CA ASN A 249 3.77 -2.82 -19.57
C ASN A 249 4.43 -4.12 -20.10
N GLU A 250 5.48 -3.97 -20.90
CA GLU A 250 6.18 -5.09 -21.53
C GLU A 250 6.90 -6.01 -20.52
N TRP A 251 7.37 -5.49 -19.38
CA TRP A 251 8.01 -6.27 -18.32
C TRP A 251 7.00 -7.03 -17.44
N GLY A 252 5.70 -6.78 -17.59
CA GLY A 252 4.67 -7.33 -16.71
C GLY A 252 4.41 -6.48 -15.45
N THR A 253 5.04 -5.32 -15.31
CA THR A 253 4.79 -4.36 -14.22
C THR A 253 3.86 -3.22 -14.67
N TRP A 254 3.53 -2.27 -13.79
CA TRP A 254 2.61 -1.16 -14.07
C TRP A 254 3.26 0.23 -14.14
N ASP A 255 4.59 0.32 -14.01
CA ASP A 255 5.31 1.56 -14.30
C ASP A 255 6.73 1.32 -14.81
N THR A 256 7.61 0.82 -13.93
CA THR A 256 9.04 0.68 -14.19
C THR A 256 9.48 -0.78 -14.22
N HIS A 257 10.71 -1.01 -14.65
CA HIS A 257 11.37 -2.33 -14.68
C HIS A 257 11.76 -2.88 -13.29
N TYR A 258 11.25 -2.31 -12.20
CA TYR A 258 11.38 -2.82 -10.84
C TYR A 258 10.02 -2.68 -10.17
N SER A 259 9.71 -3.60 -9.26
CA SER A 259 8.42 -3.64 -8.59
C SER A 259 8.36 -2.67 -7.41
N TYR A 260 7.22 -2.01 -7.22
CA TYR A 260 6.92 -1.20 -6.04
C TYR A 260 5.40 -0.99 -5.91
N CYS A 261 4.95 0.03 -5.16
CA CYS A 261 3.55 0.22 -4.76
C CYS A 261 2.53 0.11 -5.91
N ILE A 262 2.83 0.60 -7.12
CA ILE A 262 1.86 0.52 -8.24
C ILE A 262 1.57 -0.91 -8.70
N ASP A 263 2.51 -1.84 -8.53
CA ASP A 263 2.30 -3.24 -8.90
C ASP A 263 1.40 -3.92 -7.89
N LEU A 264 1.55 -3.62 -6.59
CA LEU A 264 0.57 -3.98 -5.58
C LEU A 264 -0.80 -3.40 -5.93
N ASP A 265 -0.84 -2.11 -6.25
CA ASP A 265 -2.08 -1.40 -6.56
C ASP A 265 -2.86 -2.12 -7.67
N ALA A 266 -2.14 -2.50 -8.74
CA ALA A 266 -2.69 -3.24 -9.84
C ALA A 266 -3.15 -4.64 -9.43
N ILE A 267 -2.26 -5.44 -8.82
CA ILE A 267 -2.53 -6.81 -8.43
C ILE A 267 -3.73 -6.88 -7.48
N PHE A 268 -3.79 -5.98 -6.50
CA PHE A 268 -4.92 -5.84 -5.58
C PHE A 268 -6.22 -5.54 -6.34
N CYS A 269 -6.21 -4.58 -7.27
CA CYS A 269 -7.38 -4.29 -8.10
C CYS A 269 -7.84 -5.52 -8.87
N LEU A 270 -6.92 -6.26 -9.48
CA LEU A 270 -7.25 -7.47 -10.25
C LEU A 270 -7.82 -8.57 -9.38
N THR A 271 -7.14 -8.96 -8.31
CA THR A 271 -7.53 -10.09 -7.45
C THR A 271 -8.86 -9.83 -6.74
N ARG A 272 -9.01 -8.65 -6.13
CA ARG A 272 -10.17 -8.27 -5.31
C ARG A 272 -11.40 -8.07 -6.17
N CYS A 273 -11.27 -7.32 -7.27
CA CYS A 273 -12.39 -7.12 -8.18
C CYS A 273 -12.78 -8.41 -8.90
N MET A 274 -11.83 -9.30 -9.24
CA MET A 274 -12.15 -10.61 -9.82
C MET A 274 -13.04 -11.43 -8.89
N ASN A 275 -12.72 -11.42 -7.59
CA ASN A 275 -13.53 -12.09 -6.59
C ASN A 275 -14.94 -11.48 -6.48
N GLN A 276 -15.06 -10.15 -6.47
CA GLN A 276 -16.37 -9.47 -6.47
C GLN A 276 -17.17 -9.65 -7.77
N ALA A 277 -16.48 -9.86 -8.91
CA ALA A 277 -17.07 -10.00 -10.24
C ALA A 277 -17.22 -11.47 -10.68
N ASN A 278 -17.34 -12.42 -9.74
CA ASN A 278 -17.57 -13.83 -10.01
C ASN A 278 -16.57 -14.46 -11.01
N GLY A 279 -15.29 -14.07 -10.93
CA GLY A 279 -14.23 -14.62 -11.79
C GLY A 279 -14.14 -13.97 -13.17
N TYR A 280 -14.73 -12.78 -13.38
CA TYR A 280 -14.58 -12.04 -14.63
C TYR A 280 -13.09 -11.89 -15.05
N ARG A 281 -12.77 -12.31 -16.28
CA ARG A 281 -11.41 -12.30 -16.87
C ARG A 281 -10.35 -13.06 -16.05
N LYS A 282 -10.74 -14.09 -15.30
CA LYS A 282 -9.81 -14.84 -14.44
C LYS A 282 -8.57 -15.33 -15.18
N GLU A 283 -8.71 -15.87 -16.38
CA GLU A 283 -7.59 -16.38 -17.17
C GLU A 283 -6.60 -15.25 -17.53
N ASP A 284 -7.09 -14.13 -18.05
CA ASP A 284 -6.25 -12.96 -18.39
C ASP A 284 -5.51 -12.41 -17.16
N ILE A 285 -6.15 -12.44 -15.99
CA ILE A 285 -5.55 -12.02 -14.72
C ILE A 285 -4.42 -12.97 -14.32
N ILE A 286 -4.63 -14.29 -14.43
CA ILE A 286 -3.58 -15.27 -14.14
C ILE A 286 -2.40 -15.07 -15.10
N GLU A 287 -2.64 -14.92 -16.41
CA GLU A 287 -1.57 -14.66 -17.39
C GLU A 287 -0.79 -13.38 -17.07
N THR A 288 -1.50 -12.32 -16.68
CA THR A 288 -0.92 -11.04 -16.26
C THR A 288 -0.03 -11.21 -15.03
N ILE A 289 -0.48 -11.97 -14.03
CA ILE A 289 0.28 -12.27 -12.80
C ILE A 289 1.49 -13.16 -13.10
N VAL A 290 1.34 -14.17 -13.95
CA VAL A 290 2.45 -15.03 -14.37
C VAL A 290 3.52 -14.19 -15.05
N LYS A 291 3.16 -13.31 -15.99
CA LYS A 291 4.10 -12.39 -16.65
C LYS A 291 4.86 -11.50 -15.65
N TYR A 292 4.16 -10.99 -14.64
CA TYR A 292 4.77 -10.23 -13.55
C TYR A 292 5.79 -11.09 -12.78
N LEU A 293 5.40 -12.30 -12.34
CA LEU A 293 6.24 -13.22 -11.58
C LEU A 293 7.48 -13.68 -12.36
N GLU A 294 7.35 -13.98 -13.65
CA GLU A 294 8.46 -14.34 -14.54
C GLU A 294 9.56 -13.30 -14.53
N TYR A 295 9.17 -12.03 -14.49
CA TYR A 295 10.11 -10.93 -14.49
C TYR A 295 10.67 -10.63 -13.09
N VAL A 296 9.81 -10.51 -12.07
CA VAL A 296 10.24 -9.98 -10.77
C VAL A 296 10.98 -11.02 -9.93
N VAL A 297 10.63 -12.29 -10.00
CA VAL A 297 11.20 -13.30 -9.09
C VAL A 297 12.68 -13.53 -9.38
N ASP A 298 13.05 -13.69 -10.65
CA ASP A 298 14.46 -13.88 -11.05
C ASP A 298 15.30 -12.66 -10.68
N ASN A 299 14.77 -11.45 -10.86
CA ASN A 299 15.42 -10.21 -10.49
C ASN A 299 15.58 -10.04 -8.98
N MET A 300 14.54 -10.36 -8.20
CA MET A 300 14.58 -10.23 -6.74
C MET A 300 15.48 -11.26 -6.07
N ASN A 301 15.63 -12.45 -6.66
CA ASN A 301 16.60 -13.46 -6.20
C ASN A 301 18.05 -13.10 -6.58
N ASN A 302 18.27 -12.14 -7.48
CA ASN A 302 19.60 -11.62 -7.78
C ASN A 302 20.00 -10.55 -6.76
N LYS A 303 20.91 -10.90 -5.83
CA LYS A 303 21.38 -10.01 -4.76
C LYS A 303 21.91 -8.67 -5.28
N GLN A 304 22.65 -8.66 -6.40
CA GLN A 304 23.18 -7.41 -6.96
C GLN A 304 22.04 -6.51 -7.44
N TYR A 305 21.11 -7.06 -8.22
CA TYR A 305 19.94 -6.34 -8.70
C TYR A 305 19.12 -5.76 -7.54
N PHE A 306 18.88 -6.59 -6.51
CA PHE A 306 18.09 -6.18 -5.36
C PHE A 306 18.71 -4.98 -4.63
N TYR A 307 20.01 -5.03 -4.33
CA TYR A 307 20.69 -3.96 -3.60
C TYR A 307 20.78 -2.67 -4.42
N GLU A 308 20.93 -2.77 -5.75
CA GLU A 308 20.98 -1.60 -6.64
C GLU A 308 19.62 -0.90 -6.79
N ASN A 309 18.54 -1.67 -6.91
CA ASN A 309 17.21 -1.11 -7.25
C ASN A 309 16.36 -0.77 -6.01
N TYR A 310 16.66 -1.38 -4.87
CA TYR A 310 15.98 -1.16 -3.59
C TYR A 310 16.92 -0.49 -2.57
N ALA A 311 17.58 0.60 -2.99
CA ALA A 311 18.32 1.51 -2.10
C ALA A 311 17.41 2.52 -1.34
N ASP A 312 16.11 2.50 -1.66
CA ASP A 312 15.05 3.21 -0.94
C ASP A 312 14.13 2.16 -0.31
N ALA A 313 14.07 2.15 1.02
CA ALA A 313 13.37 1.12 1.78
C ALA A 313 11.88 1.04 1.48
N HIS A 314 11.27 2.16 1.10
CA HIS A 314 9.83 2.26 0.87
C HIS A 314 9.39 1.49 -0.36
N ARG A 315 10.27 1.31 -1.35
CA ARG A 315 9.97 0.54 -2.57
C ARG A 315 9.69 -0.92 -2.28
N LEU A 316 10.42 -1.51 -1.33
CA LEU A 316 10.32 -2.93 -1.03
C LEU A 316 8.94 -3.29 -0.46
N THR A 317 8.34 -2.41 0.33
CA THR A 317 7.02 -2.61 0.95
C THR A 317 5.96 -2.95 -0.10
N GLY A 318 5.94 -2.24 -1.22
CA GLY A 318 5.00 -2.49 -2.32
C GLY A 318 5.19 -3.88 -2.96
N PHE A 319 6.44 -4.25 -3.27
CA PHE A 319 6.76 -5.59 -3.80
C PHE A 319 6.32 -6.70 -2.83
N MET A 320 6.65 -6.56 -1.55
CA MET A 320 6.36 -7.60 -0.55
C MET A 320 4.84 -7.83 -0.42
N CYS A 321 4.06 -6.74 -0.39
CA CYS A 321 2.60 -6.82 -0.36
C CYS A 321 2.01 -7.40 -1.65
N ALA A 322 2.58 -7.08 -2.82
CA ALA A 322 2.12 -7.63 -4.10
C ALA A 322 2.27 -9.16 -4.13
N ILE A 323 3.41 -9.66 -3.67
CA ILE A 323 3.67 -11.10 -3.54
C ILE A 323 2.74 -11.77 -2.52
N ALA A 324 2.48 -11.13 -1.37
CA ALA A 324 1.53 -11.63 -0.39
C ALA A 324 0.09 -11.69 -0.94
N GLU A 325 -0.31 -10.70 -1.74
CA GLU A 325 -1.61 -10.67 -2.42
C GLU A 325 -1.74 -11.82 -3.44
N ILE A 326 -0.72 -12.04 -4.27
CA ILE A 326 -0.70 -13.16 -5.21
C ILE A 326 -0.79 -14.48 -4.45
N LYS A 327 -0.01 -14.67 -3.39
CA LYS A 327 -0.02 -15.92 -2.61
C LYS A 327 -1.39 -16.22 -2.02
N LYS A 328 -2.15 -15.19 -1.62
CA LYS A 328 -3.50 -15.34 -1.08
C LYS A 328 -4.48 -15.88 -2.12
N TYR A 329 -4.44 -15.38 -3.35
CA TYR A 329 -5.43 -15.71 -4.39
C TYR A 329 -5.02 -16.83 -5.34
N PHE A 330 -3.72 -17.00 -5.55
CA PHE A 330 -3.12 -17.99 -6.45
C PHE A 330 -1.97 -18.72 -5.74
N PRO A 331 -2.26 -19.43 -4.63
CA PRO A 331 -1.24 -20.06 -3.81
C PRO A 331 -0.38 -21.09 -4.56
N GLU A 332 -0.90 -21.66 -5.64
CA GLU A 332 -0.23 -22.62 -6.52
C GLU A 332 0.93 -22.01 -7.32
N LEU A 333 0.94 -20.69 -7.53
CA LEU A 333 2.00 -20.02 -8.30
C LEU A 333 3.29 -19.86 -7.49
N LEU A 334 3.22 -19.89 -6.16
CA LEU A 334 4.34 -19.52 -5.28
C LEU A 334 4.71 -20.65 -4.32
N ASN A 335 5.95 -21.09 -4.38
CA ASN A 335 6.57 -21.93 -3.36
C ASN A 335 7.08 -21.05 -2.22
N MET A 336 6.47 -21.16 -1.04
CA MET A 336 6.85 -20.38 0.13
C MET A 336 6.81 -21.28 1.37
N GLU A 337 7.96 -21.41 2.04
CA GLU A 337 8.06 -22.17 3.28
C GLU A 337 7.26 -21.51 4.42
N LYS A 338 7.35 -20.18 4.52
CA LYS A 338 6.58 -19.38 5.47
C LYS A 338 5.38 -18.74 4.76
N SER A 339 4.20 -18.80 5.36
CA SER A 339 3.06 -18.02 4.88
C SER A 339 3.39 -16.54 5.02
N TRP A 340 3.20 -15.75 3.96
CA TRP A 340 3.31 -14.30 4.04
C TRP A 340 1.97 -13.71 4.48
N THR A 341 2.03 -12.63 5.25
CA THR A 341 0.88 -11.91 5.79
C THR A 341 0.46 -10.82 4.82
N GLN A 342 -0.76 -10.89 4.30
CA GLN A 342 -1.37 -9.77 3.58
C GLN A 342 -1.79 -8.68 4.56
N THR A 343 -0.94 -7.66 4.72
CA THR A 343 -1.14 -6.58 5.69
C THR A 343 -2.35 -5.69 5.37
N LEU A 344 -2.77 -5.60 4.11
CA LEU A 344 -3.97 -4.84 3.71
C LEU A 344 -5.27 -5.43 4.27
N ASP A 345 -5.29 -6.71 4.65
CA ASP A 345 -6.43 -7.33 5.35
C ASP A 345 -6.45 -6.99 6.86
N ILE A 346 -5.35 -6.46 7.41
CA ILE A 346 -5.22 -6.06 8.83
C ILE A 346 -5.37 -4.55 8.99
N THR A 347 -4.91 -3.78 8.01
CA THR A 347 -4.95 -2.32 7.97
C THR A 347 -4.95 -1.86 6.52
N PRO A 348 -5.89 -0.99 6.07
CA PRO A 348 -6.03 -0.66 4.65
C PRO A 348 -5.09 0.46 4.21
N TRP A 349 -3.80 0.34 4.54
CA TRP A 349 -2.77 1.31 4.15
C TRP A 349 -1.36 0.71 4.21
N ILE A 350 -0.54 1.09 3.23
CA ILE A 350 0.91 0.84 3.19
C ILE A 350 1.67 2.08 2.68
#